data_AF-A0A2N9XIT8-F1
#
_entry.id   AF-A0A2N9XIT8-F1
#
_cell.length_a   1.000
_cell.length_b   1.000
_cell.length_c   1.000
_cell.angle_alpha   90.00
_cell.angle_beta   90.00
_cell.angle_gamma   90.00
#
_symmetry.space_group_name_H-M   'P 1'
#
loop_
_entity.id
_entity.type
_entity.pdbx_description
1 polymer ?
#
loop_
_entity_poly.entity_id
_entity_poly.type
_entity_poly.pdbx_seq_one_letter_code
_entity_poly.pdbx_strand_id
1 'polypeptide(L)'
;MKKTLVLCVIAAFLGGCSSMDKPLLTRHGSKQTKPVQVVNGAAASAEYRLASSHWSDVAKIRDEATRLSFQVSQGSITKVQAAQLLDQFRIAQVGHNVVDDDVYAIYLRSAVESQQGSIDTAQSKAYIQTALAGWQQRWPVMSSKPANPAFTNFLLEVMNMKPLQ
;
A
#
# COMPACT_ATOMS: atom_id res chain seq x y z
N MET A 1 -19.62 -8.04 46.11
CA MET A 1 -21.07 -8.35 46.05
C MET A 1 -21.47 -8.50 44.59
N LYS A 2 -22.04 -9.65 44.22
CA LYS A 2 -22.44 -10.03 42.86
C LYS A 2 -23.73 -9.31 42.48
N LYS A 3 -23.83 -8.79 41.25
CA LYS A 3 -25.10 -8.48 40.59
C LYS A 3 -25.06 -8.97 39.13
N THR A 4 -25.61 -10.15 38.95
CA THR A 4 -26.08 -10.71 37.68
C THR A 4 -27.51 -10.24 37.42
N LEU A 5 -27.84 -9.86 36.17
CA LEU A 5 -29.13 -10.14 35.52
C LEU A 5 -29.00 -9.78 34.01
N VAL A 6 -29.02 -10.77 33.11
CA VAL A 6 -30.13 -11.14 32.17
C VAL A 6 -30.30 -10.12 31.03
N LEU A 7 -29.77 -10.37 29.83
CA LEU A 7 -30.31 -11.20 28.73
C LEU A 7 -31.71 -10.77 28.25
N CYS A 8 -31.78 -10.14 27.06
CA CYS A 8 -32.91 -10.26 26.16
C CYS A 8 -32.42 -10.13 24.70
N VAL A 9 -32.70 -11.19 23.95
CA VAL A 9 -32.51 -11.39 22.50
C VAL A 9 -33.77 -10.87 21.80
N ILE A 10 -33.66 -10.05 20.74
CA ILE A 10 -34.66 -10.03 19.65
C ILE A 10 -33.96 -9.86 18.29
N ALA A 11 -34.47 -10.66 17.36
CA ALA A 11 -34.04 -10.97 16.01
C ALA A 11 -34.24 -9.85 14.96
N ALA A 12 -33.38 -9.95 13.93
CA ALA A 12 -33.65 -9.89 12.49
C ALA A 12 -34.57 -8.79 11.91
N PHE A 13 -33.97 -7.94 11.06
CA PHE A 13 -34.61 -7.45 9.84
C PHE A 13 -33.70 -7.70 8.63
N LEU A 14 -34.11 -8.68 7.83
CA LEU A 14 -33.65 -8.90 6.45
C LEU A 14 -34.36 -7.87 5.56
N GLY A 15 -33.66 -6.81 5.15
CA GLY A 15 -33.97 -6.06 3.92
C GLY A 15 -32.93 -6.48 2.89
N GLY A 16 -33.22 -6.93 1.69
CA GLY A 16 -34.37 -6.69 0.83
C GLY A 16 -33.75 -6.54 -0.57
N CYS A 17 -33.64 -7.66 -1.31
CA CYS A 17 -33.11 -7.67 -2.67
C CYS A 17 -34.05 -6.86 -3.58
N SER A 18 -33.58 -5.72 -4.10
CA SER A 18 -34.27 -5.02 -5.19
C SER A 18 -33.67 -5.48 -6.51
N SER A 19 -34.55 -6.04 -7.35
CA SER A 19 -34.28 -6.55 -8.67
C SER A 19 -34.04 -5.44 -9.69
N MET A 20 -33.54 -5.88 -10.84
CA MET A 20 -32.92 -5.13 -11.92
C MET A 20 -33.88 -4.22 -12.69
N ASP A 21 -33.39 -3.03 -13.06
CA ASP A 21 -33.89 -2.27 -14.21
C ASP A 21 -32.76 -2.05 -15.22
N LYS A 22 -32.93 -2.61 -16.42
CA LYS A 22 -32.08 -2.33 -17.59
C LYS A 22 -32.88 -1.44 -18.54
N PRO A 23 -32.45 -0.20 -18.82
CA PRO A 23 -32.91 0.51 -20.00
C PRO A 23 -32.00 0.19 -21.19
N LEU A 24 -32.59 -0.39 -22.23
CA LEU A 24 -31.96 -0.61 -23.52
C LEU A 24 -32.04 0.70 -24.35
N LEU A 25 -30.86 1.22 -24.69
CA LEU A 25 -30.49 1.97 -25.90
C LEU A 25 -31.31 3.20 -26.35
N THR A 26 -30.65 4.35 -26.39
CA THR A 26 -30.83 5.29 -27.49
C THR A 26 -29.46 5.79 -27.97
N ARG A 27 -29.19 5.46 -29.24
CA ARG A 27 -28.01 5.76 -30.04
C ARG A 27 -28.07 7.21 -30.52
N HIS A 28 -27.10 8.05 -30.18
CA HIS A 28 -26.91 9.33 -30.85
C HIS A 28 -25.45 9.81 -30.74
N GLY A 29 -24.86 10.22 -31.88
CA GLY A 29 -23.74 11.17 -31.90
C GLY A 29 -22.34 10.59 -32.09
N SER A 30 -22.00 10.34 -33.36
CA SER A 30 -20.63 10.18 -33.87
C SER A 30 -19.71 11.34 -33.45
N LYS A 31 -18.64 11.04 -32.70
CA LYS A 31 -17.39 11.80 -32.72
C LYS A 31 -16.26 10.82 -33.01
N GLN A 32 -15.56 11.09 -34.11
CA GLN A 32 -14.42 10.34 -34.63
C GLN A 32 -13.42 9.95 -33.53
N THR A 33 -13.30 8.66 -33.27
CA THR A 33 -12.16 8.08 -32.57
C THR A 33 -11.11 7.69 -33.61
N LYS A 34 -9.88 8.18 -33.40
CA LYS A 34 -8.69 7.72 -34.13
C LYS A 34 -8.59 6.19 -34.02
N PRO A 35 -8.17 5.46 -35.06
CA PRO A 35 -8.11 4.00 -34.99
C PRO A 35 -7.13 3.59 -33.90
N VAL A 36 -7.65 2.94 -32.85
CA VAL A 36 -6.85 2.19 -31.89
C VAL A 36 -6.25 1.03 -32.69
N GLN A 37 -4.96 1.13 -32.97
CA GLN A 37 -4.15 0.04 -33.47
C GLN A 37 -4.23 -1.09 -32.44
N VAL A 38 -5.07 -2.09 -32.72
CA VAL A 38 -5.03 -3.38 -32.04
C VAL A 38 -3.77 -4.07 -32.52
N VAL A 39 -2.66 -3.82 -31.82
CA VAL A 39 -1.46 -4.61 -32.01
C VAL A 39 -1.75 -5.97 -31.35
N ASN A 40 -2.22 -6.91 -32.16
CA ASN A 40 -2.03 -8.33 -31.91
C ASN A 40 -0.52 -8.59 -31.93
N GLY A 41 0.15 -8.33 -30.82
CA GLY A 41 1.53 -8.67 -30.58
C GLY A 41 1.56 -9.68 -29.46
N ALA A 42 1.89 -10.92 -29.79
CA ALA A 42 2.24 -11.95 -28.83
C ALA A 42 3.13 -11.34 -27.73
N ALA A 43 2.63 -11.30 -26.50
CA ALA A 43 3.42 -10.92 -25.34
C ALA A 43 4.41 -12.05 -25.10
N ALA A 44 5.53 -12.04 -25.84
CA ALA A 44 6.77 -12.63 -25.38
C ALA A 44 6.94 -12.14 -23.94
N SER A 45 7.08 -13.08 -23.00
CA SER A 45 7.24 -12.81 -21.58
C SER A 45 8.33 -11.76 -21.38
N ALA A 46 7.93 -10.49 -21.26
CA ALA A 46 8.87 -9.41 -21.04
C ALA A 46 9.49 -9.70 -19.68
N GLU A 47 10.80 -9.98 -19.70
CA GLU A 47 11.57 -10.15 -18.48
C GLU A 47 11.32 -8.92 -17.60
N TYR A 48 10.99 -9.16 -16.34
CA TYR A 48 10.65 -8.09 -15.42
C TYR A 48 11.85 -7.13 -15.27
N ARG A 49 11.59 -5.82 -15.30
CA ARG A 49 12.60 -4.78 -15.09
C ARG A 49 12.02 -3.67 -14.24
N LEU A 50 12.84 -3.17 -13.31
CA LEU A 50 12.55 -1.97 -12.54
C LEU A 50 12.47 -0.75 -13.47
N ALA A 51 11.67 0.24 -13.07
CA ALA A 51 11.65 1.55 -13.69
C ALA A 51 13.05 2.18 -13.67
N SER A 52 13.42 2.91 -14.72
CA SER A 52 14.73 3.58 -14.80
C SER A 52 14.97 4.58 -13.66
N SER A 53 13.90 5.18 -13.13
CA SER A 53 13.95 6.11 -12.00
C SER A 53 14.01 5.42 -10.63
N HIS A 54 13.82 4.10 -10.55
CA HIS A 54 13.53 3.38 -9.31
C HIS A 54 14.50 3.73 -8.15
N TRP A 55 15.81 3.59 -8.36
CA TRP A 55 16.79 3.86 -7.30
C TRP A 55 16.88 5.34 -6.92
N SER A 56 16.57 6.25 -7.84
CA SER A 56 16.45 7.67 -7.52
C SER A 56 15.20 7.97 -6.69
N ASP A 57 14.12 7.24 -6.92
CA ASP A 57 12.88 7.36 -6.15
C ASP A 57 13.04 6.79 -4.74
N VAL A 58 13.72 5.64 -4.59
CA VAL A 58 14.14 5.07 -3.29
C VAL A 58 14.95 6.09 -2.50
N ALA A 59 15.94 6.73 -3.12
CA ALA A 59 16.76 7.74 -2.46
C ALA A 59 15.94 8.95 -1.98
N LYS A 60 15.03 9.47 -2.80
CA LYS A 60 14.13 10.58 -2.41
C LYS A 60 13.23 10.20 -1.23
N ILE A 61 12.67 8.99 -1.23
CA ILE A 61 11.84 8.48 -0.12
C ILE A 61 12.67 8.40 1.18
N ARG A 62 13.93 7.93 1.10
CA ARG A 62 14.85 7.88 2.24
C ARG A 62 15.16 9.27 2.79
N ASP A 63 15.41 10.23 1.91
CA ASP A 63 15.71 11.62 2.32
C ASP A 63 14.49 12.25 3.01
N GLU A 64 13.29 12.05 2.48
CA GLU A 64 12.06 12.51 3.10
C GLU A 64 11.78 11.83 4.45
N ALA A 65 11.95 10.51 4.53
CA ALA A 65 11.82 9.77 5.79
C ALA A 65 12.80 10.29 6.85
N THR A 66 14.03 10.63 6.44
CA THR A 66 15.06 11.21 7.32
C THR A 66 14.64 12.60 7.81
N ARG A 67 14.16 13.47 6.91
CA ARG A 67 13.63 14.80 7.25
C ARG A 67 12.49 14.71 8.26
N LEU A 68 11.54 13.80 8.04
CA LEU A 68 10.39 13.58 8.92
C LEU A 68 10.83 13.02 10.28
N SER A 69 11.80 12.11 10.31
CA SER A 69 12.38 11.56 11.56
C SER A 69 12.99 12.66 12.43
N PHE A 70 13.69 13.64 11.83
CA PHE A 70 14.19 14.81 12.56
C PHE A 70 13.07 15.67 13.15
N GLN A 71 11.93 15.81 12.47
CA GLN A 71 10.79 16.55 13.01
C GLN A 71 10.11 15.80 14.16
N VAL A 72 10.08 14.47 14.10
CA VAL A 72 9.60 13.62 15.21
C VAL A 72 10.52 13.73 16.43
N SER A 73 11.84 13.67 16.24
CA SER A 73 12.80 13.76 17.36
C SER A 73 12.79 15.12 18.05
N GLN A 74 12.47 16.19 17.31
CA GLN A 74 12.25 17.53 17.85
C GLN A 74 10.87 17.71 18.51
N GLY A 75 9.99 16.71 18.42
CA GLY A 75 8.61 16.80 18.93
C GLY A 75 7.70 17.72 18.12
N SER A 76 8.11 18.14 16.92
CA SER A 76 7.32 19.01 16.04
C SER A 76 6.13 18.28 15.40
N ILE A 77 6.28 16.99 15.14
CA ILE A 77 5.21 16.11 14.65
C ILE A 77 5.27 14.75 15.36
N THR A 78 4.17 14.03 15.38
CA THR A 78 4.09 12.67 15.92
C THR A 78 4.58 11.62 14.92
N LYS A 79 4.90 10.41 15.39
CA LYS A 79 5.30 9.28 14.52
C LYS A 79 4.21 8.96 13.48
N VAL A 80 2.94 9.02 13.88
CA VAL A 80 1.80 8.78 12.98
C VAL A 80 1.69 9.87 11.92
N GLN A 81 1.86 11.14 12.29
CA GLN A 81 1.87 12.25 11.31
C GLN A 81 3.03 12.12 10.32
N ALA A 82 4.22 11.74 10.80
CA ALA A 82 5.35 11.47 9.93
C ALA A 82 5.05 10.33 8.94
N ALA A 83 4.45 9.23 9.39
CA ALA A 83 4.05 8.13 8.51
C ALA A 83 3.06 8.58 7.42
N GLN A 84 2.07 9.39 7.79
CA GLN A 84 1.08 9.92 6.84
C GLN A 84 1.69 10.88 5.81
N LEU A 85 2.62 11.75 6.21
CA LEU A 85 3.33 12.63 5.28
C LEU A 85 4.22 11.83 4.32
N LEU A 86 4.90 10.80 4.83
CA LEU A 86 5.70 9.90 4.00
C LEU A 86 4.85 9.15 2.97
N ASP A 87 3.62 8.78 3.33
CA ASP A 87 2.65 8.16 2.42
C ASP A 87 2.28 9.06 1.24
N GLN A 88 1.92 10.30 1.56
CA GLN A 88 1.60 11.31 0.56
C GLN A 88 2.78 11.54 -0.38
N PHE A 89 3.98 11.62 0.19
CA PHE A 89 5.21 11.78 -0.59
C PHE A 89 5.47 10.58 -1.50
N ARG A 90 5.42 9.34 -1.00
CA ARG A 90 5.67 8.15 -1.85
C ARG A 90 4.65 8.06 -2.98
N ILE A 91 3.38 8.37 -2.73
CA ILE A 91 2.32 8.30 -3.75
C ILE A 91 2.57 9.37 -4.81
N ALA A 92 2.97 10.58 -4.41
CA ALA A 92 3.35 11.64 -5.36
C ALA A 92 4.60 11.26 -6.17
N GLN A 93 5.53 10.50 -5.59
CA GLN A 93 6.79 10.13 -6.22
C GLN A 93 6.66 8.96 -7.21
N VAL A 94 5.93 7.89 -6.85
CA VAL A 94 5.90 6.64 -7.63
C VAL A 94 4.49 6.14 -7.97
N GLY A 95 3.45 6.82 -7.49
CA GLY A 95 2.06 6.40 -7.64
C GLY A 95 1.68 5.23 -6.74
N HIS A 96 0.41 4.80 -6.84
CA HIS A 96 -0.09 3.63 -6.16
C HIS A 96 0.43 2.34 -6.79
N ASN A 97 0.81 1.39 -5.95
CA ASN A 97 1.09 0.02 -6.37
C ASN A 97 0.85 -0.95 -5.21
N VAL A 98 0.42 -2.17 -5.57
CA VAL A 98 -0.07 -3.16 -4.59
C VAL A 98 0.95 -3.58 -3.55
N VAL A 99 2.25 -3.49 -3.85
CA VAL A 99 3.31 -3.91 -2.93
C VAL A 99 3.59 -2.78 -1.94
N ASP A 100 3.84 -1.58 -2.43
CA ASP A 100 4.11 -0.43 -1.56
C ASP A 100 2.90 -0.04 -0.71
N ASP A 101 1.69 -0.11 -1.25
CA ASP A 101 0.46 0.21 -0.51
C ASP A 101 0.22 -0.78 0.65
N ASP A 102 0.47 -2.07 0.44
CA ASP A 102 0.34 -3.11 1.49
C ASP A 102 1.42 -2.98 2.56
N VAL A 103 2.68 -2.81 2.16
CA VAL A 103 3.79 -2.62 3.10
C VAL A 103 3.59 -1.33 3.90
N TYR A 104 3.10 -0.26 3.27
CA TYR A 104 2.78 0.99 3.96
C TYR A 104 1.68 0.80 5.00
N ALA A 105 0.62 0.04 4.72
CA ALA A 105 -0.44 -0.21 5.69
C ALA A 105 0.11 -0.84 7.00
N ILE A 106 1.05 -1.77 6.87
CA ILE A 106 1.71 -2.42 8.00
C ILE A 106 2.65 -1.44 8.72
N TYR A 107 3.41 -0.64 7.97
CA TYR A 107 4.26 0.41 8.51
C TYR A 107 3.46 1.42 9.35
N LEU A 108 2.36 1.95 8.81
CA LEU A 108 1.47 2.90 9.49
C LEU A 108 0.88 2.28 10.77
N ARG A 109 0.38 1.04 10.68
CA ARG A 109 -0.15 0.33 11.86
C ARG A 109 0.91 0.23 12.95
N SER A 110 2.15 -0.12 12.59
CA SER A 110 3.24 -0.23 13.57
C SER A 110 3.59 1.13 14.20
N ALA A 111 3.48 2.23 13.45
CA ALA A 111 3.68 3.58 13.97
C ALA A 111 2.58 3.98 14.97
N VAL A 112 1.32 3.64 14.67
CA VAL A 112 0.18 3.86 15.57
C VAL A 112 0.34 3.06 16.87
N GLU A 113 0.58 1.76 16.77
CA GLU A 113 0.74 0.88 17.94
C GLU A 113 1.96 1.30 18.78
N SER A 114 3.07 1.70 18.14
CA SER A 114 4.26 2.19 18.84
C SER A 114 4.01 3.52 19.55
N GLN A 115 3.27 4.44 18.92
CA GLN A 115 2.93 5.73 19.53
C GLN A 115 2.00 5.57 20.73
N GLN A 116 1.11 4.56 20.70
CA GLN A 116 0.23 4.23 21.82
C GLN A 116 0.95 3.45 22.95
N GLY A 117 2.22 3.08 22.76
CA GLY A 117 2.97 2.25 23.70
C GLY A 117 2.51 0.79 23.74
N SER A 118 1.72 0.34 22.75
CA SER A 118 1.27 -1.05 22.64
C SER A 118 2.38 -1.98 22.15
N ILE A 119 3.32 -1.44 21.37
CA ILE A 119 4.53 -2.14 20.94
C ILE A 119 5.76 -1.27 21.11
N ASP A 120 6.90 -1.89 21.37
CA ASP A 120 8.19 -1.20 21.36
C ASP A 120 8.79 -1.11 19.94
N THR A 121 9.96 -0.48 19.85
CA THR A 121 10.69 -0.31 18.58
C THR A 121 11.15 -1.64 17.99
N ALA A 122 11.53 -2.63 18.81
CA ALA A 122 11.99 -3.92 18.32
C ALA A 122 10.84 -4.74 17.72
N GLN A 123 9.68 -4.72 18.37
CA GLN A 123 8.44 -5.32 17.88
C GLN A 123 7.95 -4.66 16.59
N SER A 124 7.98 -3.33 16.50
CA SER A 124 7.66 -2.60 15.26
C SER A 124 8.57 -3.02 14.10
N LYS A 125 9.90 -3.10 14.34
CA LYS A 125 10.86 -3.59 13.34
C LYS A 125 10.56 -5.02 12.92
N ALA A 126 10.27 -5.92 13.86
CA ALA A 126 9.95 -7.32 13.58
C ALA A 126 8.69 -7.48 12.73
N TYR A 127 7.65 -6.66 12.97
CA TYR A 127 6.44 -6.66 12.14
C TYR A 127 6.72 -6.25 10.70
N ILE A 128 7.47 -5.17 10.52
CA ILE A 128 7.86 -4.69 9.18
C ILE A 128 8.73 -5.75 8.48
N GLN A 129 9.76 -6.29 9.15
CA GLN A 129 10.64 -7.33 8.58
C GLN A 129 9.85 -8.58 8.15
N THR A 130 8.88 -9.01 8.96
CA THR A 130 8.02 -10.15 8.63
C THR A 130 7.21 -9.89 7.36
N ALA A 131 6.64 -8.69 7.23
CA ALA A 131 5.91 -8.29 6.03
C ALA A 131 6.80 -8.27 4.78
N LEU A 132 7.99 -7.69 4.89
CA LEU A 132 8.98 -7.62 3.82
C LEU A 132 9.44 -9.03 3.38
N ALA A 133 9.71 -9.92 4.32
CA ALA A 133 10.07 -11.30 4.01
C ALA A 133 8.95 -12.03 3.25
N GLY A 134 7.68 -11.81 3.66
CA GLY A 134 6.53 -12.34 2.94
C GLY A 134 6.45 -11.85 1.49
N TRP A 135 6.73 -10.56 1.25
CA TRP A 135 6.78 -10.02 -0.12
C TRP A 135 7.95 -10.57 -0.94
N GLN A 136 9.14 -10.71 -0.35
CA GLN A 136 10.29 -11.34 -1.02
C GLN A 136 10.00 -12.78 -1.46
N GLN A 137 9.27 -13.55 -0.65
CA GLN A 137 8.87 -14.92 -1.00
C GLN A 137 7.84 -14.95 -2.14
N ARG A 138 6.87 -14.02 -2.14
CA ARG A 138 5.85 -13.91 -3.20
C ARG A 138 6.40 -13.35 -4.50
N TRP A 139 7.47 -12.57 -4.43
CA TRP A 139 7.99 -11.82 -5.57
C TRP A 139 8.29 -12.67 -6.81
N PRO A 140 9.04 -13.79 -6.75
CA PRO A 140 9.41 -14.54 -7.94
C PRO A 140 8.19 -15.07 -8.71
N VAL A 141 7.16 -15.51 -8.00
CA VAL A 141 5.94 -16.13 -8.56
C VAL A 141 4.84 -15.13 -8.92
N MET A 142 5.05 -13.84 -8.65
CA MET A 142 4.07 -12.80 -8.93
C MET A 142 3.96 -12.56 -10.44
N SER A 143 2.75 -12.63 -10.98
CA SER A 143 2.45 -12.41 -12.40
C SER A 143 2.48 -10.94 -12.80
N SER A 144 2.00 -10.06 -11.93
CA SER A 144 1.92 -8.60 -12.16
C SER A 144 2.77 -7.85 -11.15
N LYS A 145 4.09 -7.83 -11.38
CA LYS A 145 5.04 -7.08 -10.55
C LYS A 145 4.94 -5.58 -10.87
N PRO A 146 4.83 -4.69 -9.87
CA PRO A 146 4.92 -3.26 -10.13
C PRO A 146 6.34 -2.90 -10.57
N ALA A 147 6.47 -2.01 -11.56
CA ALA A 147 7.78 -1.59 -12.06
C ALA A 147 8.57 -0.74 -11.05
N ASN A 148 7.91 -0.15 -10.04
CA ASN A 148 8.54 0.76 -9.10
C ASN A 148 8.09 0.54 -7.63
N PRO A 149 8.52 -0.56 -6.98
CA PRO A 149 8.25 -0.81 -5.55
C PRO A 149 9.21 -0.02 -4.65
N ALA A 150 9.30 1.30 -4.85
CA ALA A 150 10.34 2.13 -4.25
C ALA A 150 10.21 2.21 -2.72
N PHE A 151 9.00 2.32 -2.19
CA PHE A 151 8.80 2.38 -0.74
C PHE A 151 9.21 1.07 -0.06
N THR A 152 8.85 -0.06 -0.67
CA THR A 152 9.23 -1.39 -0.18
C THR A 152 10.73 -1.60 -0.25
N ASN A 153 11.38 -1.22 -1.35
CA ASN A 153 12.84 -1.34 -1.48
C ASN A 153 13.61 -0.38 -0.55
N PHE A 154 13.05 0.80 -0.26
CA PHE A 154 13.55 1.67 0.82
C PHE A 154 13.53 0.96 2.18
N LEU A 155 12.40 0.34 2.55
CA LEU A 155 12.31 -0.37 3.82
C LEU A 155 13.21 -1.63 3.87
N LEU A 156 13.37 -2.34 2.75
CA LEU A 156 14.33 -3.44 2.63
C LEU A 156 15.77 -2.96 2.88
N GLU A 157 16.15 -1.81 2.32
CA GLU A 157 17.47 -1.20 2.57
C GLU A 157 17.66 -0.90 4.07
N VAL A 158 16.69 -0.22 4.70
CA VAL A 158 16.73 0.11 6.14
C VAL A 158 16.85 -1.15 7.01
N MET A 159 16.25 -2.26 6.58
CA MET A 159 16.29 -3.54 7.30
C MET A 159 17.47 -4.43 6.90
N ASN A 160 18.38 -3.96 6.04
CA ASN A 160 19.50 -4.72 5.50
C ASN A 160 19.08 -6.04 4.82
N MET A 161 17.98 -5.98 4.05
CA MET A 161 17.38 -7.09 3.31
C MET A 161 17.57 -6.91 1.80
N LYS A 162 17.54 -8.01 1.04
CA LYS A 162 17.68 -7.97 -0.43
C LYS A 162 16.50 -7.22 -1.09
N PRO A 163 16.73 -6.32 -2.05
CA PRO A 163 15.65 -5.64 -2.75
C PRO A 163 14.81 -6.58 -3.63
N LEU A 164 13.58 -6.14 -3.92
CA LEU A 164 12.70 -6.73 -4.94
C LEU A 164 13.18 -6.28 -6.33
N GLN A 165 13.61 -7.24 -7.15
CA GLN A 165 14.15 -7.03 -8.49
C GLN A 165 13.88 -8.22 -9.41
#